data_AF-I6QWB8-F1
#
_entry.id   AF-I6QWB8-F1
#
_cell.length_a   1.000
_cell.length_b   1.000
_cell.length_c   1.000
_cell.angle_alpha   90.00
_cell.angle_beta   90.00
_cell.angle_gamma   90.00
#
_symmetry.space_group_name_H-M   'P 1'
#
loop_
_entity.id
_entity.type
_entity.pdbx_description
1 polymer ?
#
loop_
_entity_poly.entity_id
_entity_poly.type
_entity_poly.pdbx_seq_one_letter_code
_entity_poly.pdbx_strand_id
1 'polypeptide(L)'
;AELELNCSTSAVRVVGSAEANLFASCSAGVCALWGTLHGGANVAVLEMLQQIHEGGLTPEKAIEMAKNKNSGFRLMGFGHRV
;
A
#
# COMPACT_ATOMS: atom_id res chain seq x y z
N ALA A 1 11.32 -0.94 -12.58
CA ALA A 1 9.87 -0.72 -12.72
C ALA A 1 9.59 0.66 -12.14
N GLU A 2 9.22 1.61 -13.00
CA GLU A 2 9.01 3.02 -12.64
C GLU A 2 7.51 3.32 -12.71
N LEU A 3 6.95 3.83 -11.62
CA LEU A 3 5.62 4.44 -11.57
C LEU A 3 5.84 5.93 -11.38
N GLU A 4 5.78 6.67 -12.50
CA GLU A 4 6.21 8.05 -12.76
C GLU A 4 6.38 8.96 -11.53
N LEU A 5 5.33 9.16 -10.71
CA LEU A 5 5.39 9.96 -9.48
C LEU A 5 4.58 9.35 -8.33
N ASN A 6 4.88 8.10 -7.96
CA ASN A 6 4.29 7.48 -6.78
C ASN A 6 4.80 8.13 -5.45
N CYS A 7 4.20 7.75 -4.32
CA CYS A 7 4.48 8.33 -3.00
C CYS A 7 5.97 8.24 -2.61
N SER A 8 6.60 7.06 -2.78
CA SER A 8 8.01 6.88 -2.44
C SER A 8 8.94 7.69 -3.35
N THR A 9 8.66 7.73 -4.66
CA THR A 9 9.45 8.56 -5.60
C THR A 9 9.35 10.05 -5.25
N SER A 10 8.16 10.51 -4.86
CA SER A 10 7.94 11.90 -4.41
C SER A 10 8.70 12.20 -3.12
N ALA A 11 8.71 11.28 -2.15
CA ALA A 11 9.46 11.42 -0.90
C ALA A 11 10.97 11.56 -1.13
N VAL A 12 11.55 10.73 -2.01
CA VAL A 12 12.98 10.84 -2.39
C VAL A 12 13.28 12.23 -2.97
N ARG A 13 12.42 12.74 -3.85
CA ARG A 13 12.61 14.06 -4.47
C ARG A 13 12.51 15.20 -3.48
N VAL A 14 11.53 15.16 -2.57
CA VAL A 14 11.34 16.20 -1.55
C VAL A 14 12.55 16.23 -0.60
N VAL A 15 12.98 15.09 -0.07
CA VAL A 15 14.14 15.02 0.82
C VAL A 15 15.43 15.41 0.08
N GLY A 16 15.63 14.94 -1.15
CA GLY A 16 16.79 15.29 -1.97
C GLY A 16 16.87 16.79 -2.31
N SER A 17 15.74 17.49 -2.42
CA SER A 17 15.71 18.93 -2.70
C SER A 17 16.30 19.80 -1.59
N ALA A 18 16.45 19.27 -0.38
CA ALA A 18 17.15 19.92 0.74
C ALA A 18 18.68 19.72 0.69
N GLU A 19 19.22 19.22 -0.42
CA GLU A 19 20.63 18.79 -0.57
C GLU A 19 21.03 17.74 0.48
N ALA A 20 20.06 16.93 0.91
CA ALA A 20 20.30 15.83 1.83
C ALA A 20 21.22 14.77 1.21
N ASN A 21 21.95 14.07 2.06
CA ASN A 21 22.81 12.96 1.64
C ASN A 21 22.01 11.91 0.84
N LEU A 22 22.61 11.39 -0.24
CA LEU A 22 21.98 10.42 -1.14
C LEU A 22 21.38 9.21 -0.41
N PHE A 23 22.10 8.65 0.57
CA PHE A 23 21.60 7.52 1.34
C PHE A 23 20.37 7.90 2.16
N ALA A 24 20.35 9.10 2.75
CA ALA A 24 19.19 9.59 3.48
C ALA A 24 17.96 9.80 2.57
N SER A 25 18.17 10.35 1.37
CA SER A 25 17.11 10.51 0.37
C SER A 25 16.54 9.16 -0.09
N CYS A 26 17.40 8.17 -0.34
CA CYS A 26 16.97 6.81 -0.68
C CYS A 26 16.22 6.13 0.48
N SER A 27 16.72 6.27 1.72
CA SER A 27 16.06 5.74 2.91
C SER A 27 14.66 6.31 3.10
N ALA A 28 14.45 7.60 2.82
CA ALA A 28 13.11 8.21 2.85
C ALA A 28 12.15 7.54 1.87
N GLY A 29 12.63 7.21 0.67
CA GLY A 29 11.87 6.44 -0.33
C GLY A 29 11.49 5.05 0.17
N VAL A 30 12.43 4.32 0.78
CA VAL A 30 12.19 2.98 1.34
C VAL A 30 11.15 3.05 2.46
N CYS A 31 11.26 4.02 3.37
CA CYS A 31 10.29 4.21 4.45
C CYS A 31 8.89 4.52 3.92
N ALA A 32 8.78 5.37 2.89
CA ALA A 32 7.51 5.67 2.24
C ALA A 32 6.94 4.45 1.48
N LEU A 33 7.80 3.63 0.88
CA LEU A 33 7.41 2.40 0.20
C LEU A 33 6.87 1.35 1.17
N TRP A 34 7.44 1.24 2.36
CA TRP A 34 7.01 0.25 3.36
C TRP A 34 5.58 0.48 3.88
N GLY A 35 5.00 1.67 3.69
CA GLY A 35 3.63 1.95 4.11
C GLY A 35 2.62 0.97 3.52
N THR A 36 1.64 0.54 4.33
CA THR A 36 0.57 -0.40 3.94
C THR A 36 -0.30 0.10 2.78
N LEU A 37 -0.35 1.42 2.56
CA LEU A 37 -1.06 2.07 1.46
C LEU A 37 -0.20 2.29 0.21
N HIS A 38 1.06 1.85 0.22
CA HIS A 38 1.97 1.90 -0.91
C HIS A 38 2.54 0.49 -1.18
N GLY A 39 3.82 0.24 -0.90
CA GLY A 39 4.48 -1.04 -1.16
C GLY A 39 4.29 -2.11 -0.07
N GLY A 40 3.48 -1.85 0.96
CA GLY A 40 3.01 -2.88 1.90
C GLY A 40 1.66 -3.49 1.50
N ALA A 41 0.97 -2.92 0.51
CA ALA A 41 -0.38 -3.34 0.14
C ALA A 41 -0.44 -4.79 -0.36
N ASN A 42 0.59 -5.24 -1.08
CA ASN A 42 0.80 -6.59 -1.57
C ASN A 42 0.85 -7.65 -0.45
N VAL A 43 1.48 -7.37 0.70
CA VAL A 43 1.45 -8.29 1.84
C VAL A 43 0.03 -8.43 2.37
N ALA A 44 -0.68 -7.31 2.50
CA ALA A 44 -2.07 -7.32 2.94
C ALA A 44 -3.03 -7.99 1.95
N VAL A 45 -2.73 -8.01 0.64
CA VAL A 45 -3.46 -8.83 -0.34
C VAL A 45 -3.26 -10.32 -0.03
N LEU A 46 -2.01 -10.75 0.19
CA LEU A 46 -1.72 -12.15 0.50
C LEU A 46 -2.38 -12.59 1.80
N GLU A 47 -2.34 -11.77 2.84
CA GLU A 47 -3.01 -12.06 4.12
C GLU A 47 -4.53 -12.18 3.96
N MET A 48 -5.15 -11.28 3.18
CA MET A 48 -6.59 -11.36 2.89
C MET A 48 -6.95 -12.63 2.11
N LEU A 49 -6.14 -13.01 1.11
CA LEU A 49 -6.35 -14.24 0.33
C LEU A 49 -6.12 -15.49 1.18
N GLN A 50 -5.15 -15.46 2.11
CA GLN A 50 -4.89 -16.56 3.04
C GLN A 50 -6.07 -16.77 3.99
N GLN A 51 -6.64 -15.70 4.55
CA GLN A 51 -7.86 -15.78 5.37
C GLN A 51 -9.04 -16.38 4.60
N ILE A 52 -9.13 -16.08 3.29
CA ILE A 52 -10.15 -16.67 2.42
C ILE A 52 -9.89 -18.17 2.21
N HIS A 53 -8.64 -18.55 1.95
CA HIS A 53 -8.25 -19.94 1.73
C HIS A 53 -8.46 -20.81 2.97
N GLU A 54 -8.14 -20.29 4.16
CA GLU A 54 -8.31 -20.99 5.44
C GLU A 54 -9.77 -21.04 5.92
N GLY A 55 -10.70 -20.39 5.21
CA GLY A 55 -12.12 -20.34 5.55
C GLY A 55 -12.48 -19.36 6.67
N GLY A 56 -11.54 -18.53 7.12
CA GLY A 56 -11.78 -17.45 8.09
C GLY A 56 -12.59 -16.29 7.52
N LEU A 57 -12.62 -16.15 6.20
CA LEU A 57 -13.39 -15.13 5.47
C LEU A 57 -13.92 -15.72 4.16
N THR A 58 -15.18 -15.46 3.77
CA THR A 58 -15.64 -15.85 2.43
C THR A 58 -15.50 -14.67 1.46
N PRO A 59 -15.29 -14.91 0.15
CA PRO A 59 -15.24 -13.85 -0.85
C PRO A 59 -16.49 -12.95 -0.83
N GLU A 60 -17.67 -13.55 -0.63
CA GLU A 60 -18.94 -12.81 -0.59
C GLU A 60 -18.99 -11.87 0.60
N LYS A 61 -18.56 -12.34 1.79
CA LYS A 61 -18.47 -11.51 3.01
C LYS A 61 -17.43 -10.41 2.86
N ALA A 62 -16.29 -10.68 2.23
CA ALA A 62 -15.27 -9.66 1.97
C ALA A 62 -15.83 -8.53 1.08
N ILE A 63 -16.58 -8.88 0.04
CA ILE A 63 -17.24 -7.91 -0.84
C ILE A 63 -18.35 -7.14 -0.11
N GLU A 64 -19.16 -7.82 0.71
CA GLU A 64 -20.20 -7.19 1.52
C GLU A 64 -19.60 -6.17 2.49
N MET A 65 -18.54 -6.54 3.22
CA MET A 65 -17.83 -5.65 4.13
C MET A 65 -17.20 -4.48 3.40
N ALA A 66 -16.60 -4.69 2.22
CA ALA A 66 -16.03 -3.61 1.41
C ALA A 66 -17.07 -2.61 0.91
N LYS A 67 -18.33 -3.05 0.71
CA LYS A 67 -19.45 -2.18 0.33
C LYS A 67 -20.06 -1.45 1.53
N ASN A 68 -19.93 -2.01 2.73
CA ASN A 68 -20.45 -1.41 3.95
C ASN A 68 -19.54 -0.26 4.42
N LYS A 69 -20.05 0.97 4.35
CA LYS A 69 -19.32 2.19 4.74
C LYS A 69 -18.91 2.23 6.22
N ASN A 70 -19.56 1.44 7.07
CA ASN A 70 -19.30 1.40 8.52
C ASN A 70 -18.36 0.27 8.94
N SER A 71 -17.94 -0.62 8.03
CA SER A 71 -17.13 -1.79 8.37
C SER A 71 -15.67 -1.44 8.68
N GLY A 72 -15.17 -0.31 8.16
CA GLY A 72 -13.73 0.02 8.16
C GLY A 72 -12.87 -0.92 7.30
N PHE A 73 -13.48 -1.94 6.67
CA PHE A 73 -12.80 -2.93 5.84
C PHE A 73 -12.42 -2.32 4.49
N ARG A 74 -11.18 -2.57 4.05
CA ARG A 74 -10.72 -2.21 2.72
C ARG A 74 -10.39 -3.47 1.94
N LEU A 75 -10.86 -3.51 0.69
CA LEU A 75 -10.49 -4.55 -0.25
C LEU A 75 -9.06 -4.30 -0.73
N MET A 76 -8.11 -5.02 -0.13
CA MET A 76 -6.69 -4.85 -0.44
C MET A 76 -6.40 -5.25 -1.89
N GLY A 77 -5.50 -4.50 -2.55
CA GLY A 77 -5.17 -4.72 -3.97
C GLY A 77 -6.14 -4.05 -4.96
N PHE A 78 -7.17 -3.37 -4.47
CA PHE A 78 -8.11 -2.60 -5.29
C PHE A 78 -8.03 -1.10 -4.99
N GLY A 79 -8.25 -0.31 -6.03
CA GLY A 79 -8.15 1.16 -5.99
C GLY A 79 -6.77 1.65 -6.43
N HIS A 80 -6.74 2.54 -7.40
CA HIS A 80 -5.53 3.23 -7.85
C HIS A 80 -5.84 4.73 -7.90
N ARG A 81 -5.01 5.56 -7.28
CA ARG A 81 -5.22 7.02 -7.15
C ARG A 81 -4.62 7.81 -8.32
N VAL A 82 -4.37 7.15 -9.45
CA VAL A 82 -3.88 7.79 -10.67
C VAL A 82 -5.06 8.04 -11.58
#